data_AF-A0A9E5EFW1-F1
#
_entry.id   AF-A0A9E5EFW1-F1
#
_cell.length_a   1.000
_cell.length_b   1.000
_cell.length_c   1.000
_cell.angle_alpha   90.00
_cell.angle_beta   90.00
_cell.angle_gamma   90.00
#
_symmetry.space_group_name_H-M   'P 1'
#
loop_
_entity.id
_entity.type
_entity.pdbx_description
1 polymer ?
#
loop_
_entity_poly.entity_id
_entity_poly.type
_entity_poly.pdbx_seq_one_letter_code
_entity_poly.pdbx_strand_id
1 'polypeptide(L)'
;MNPNLSLYLVCGMIGIMVFFTIAVAPTVFKVLPQEWASKYVRNFFPKYYAFLGAVSIIASLVATDTLSMGLLAGCAALFFISLWVLTPAINR
;
A
#
# COMPACT_ATOMS: atom_id res chain seq x y z
N MET A 1 -5.30 1.29 25.43
CA MET A 1 -4.71 1.52 24.08
C MET A 1 -4.97 2.96 23.68
N ASN A 2 -4.02 3.64 23.03
CA ASN A 2 -4.26 4.98 22.50
C ASN A 2 -5.29 4.88 21.35
N PRO A 3 -6.48 5.49 21.46
CA PRO A 3 -7.55 5.34 20.48
C PRO A 3 -7.14 5.86 19.08
N ASN A 4 -6.14 6.74 19.00
CA ASN A 4 -5.71 7.35 17.75
C ASN A 4 -4.62 6.56 17.01
N LEU A 5 -4.16 5.43 17.56
CA LEU A 5 -3.06 4.68 16.96
C LEU A 5 -3.41 4.16 15.57
N SER A 6 -4.63 3.61 15.40
CA SER A 6 -5.14 3.16 14.10
C SER A 6 -5.17 4.31 13.09
N LEU A 7 -5.64 5.49 13.51
CA LEU A 7 -5.68 6.69 12.66
C LEU A 7 -4.28 7.13 12.22
N TYR A 8 -3.29 7.14 13.11
CA TYR A 8 -1.91 7.49 12.73
C TYR A 8 -1.32 6.53 11.70
N LEU A 9 -1.62 5.23 11.82
CA LEU A 9 -1.21 4.22 10.83
C LEU A 9 -1.87 4.49 9.47
N VAL A 10 -3.16 4.79 9.45
CA VAL A 10 -3.90 5.17 8.22
C VAL A 10 -3.31 6.44 7.61
N CYS A 11 -3.04 7.48 8.39
CA CYS A 11 -2.38 8.70 7.92
C CYS A 11 -1.01 8.40 7.30
N GLY A 12 -0.22 7.53 7.92
CA GLY A 12 1.07 7.08 7.39
C GLY A 12 0.94 6.34 6.05
N MET A 13 -0.04 5.45 5.94
CA MET A 13 -0.33 4.75 4.67
C MET A 13 -0.70 5.72 3.55
N ILE A 14 -1.61 6.66 3.81
CA ILE A 14 -1.99 7.69 2.84
C ILE A 14 -0.78 8.56 2.48
N GLY A 15 0.05 8.95 3.45
CA GLY A 15 1.27 9.70 3.20
C GLY A 15 2.22 8.98 2.25
N ILE A 16 2.43 7.67 2.44
CA ILE A 16 3.25 6.83 1.56
C ILE A 16 2.64 6.76 0.14
N MET A 17 1.32 6.61 0.01
CA MET A 17 0.63 6.60 -1.30
C MET A 17 0.77 7.92 -2.05
N VAL A 18 0.57 9.03 -1.36
CA VAL A 18 0.70 10.37 -1.92
C VAL A 18 2.15 10.63 -2.32
N PHE A 19 3.11 10.28 -1.46
CA PHE A 19 4.54 10.43 -1.76
C PHE A 19 4.95 9.59 -2.96
N PHE A 20 4.51 8.33 -3.04
CA PHE A 20 4.80 7.50 -4.20
C PHE A 20 4.23 8.11 -5.49
N THR A 21 3.00 8.59 -5.45
CA THR A 21 2.29 9.12 -6.62
C THR A 21 2.89 10.43 -7.12
N ILE A 22 3.23 11.34 -6.22
CA ILE A 22 3.68 12.70 -6.57
C ILE A 22 5.18 12.77 -6.79
N ALA A 23 5.97 12.04 -6.00
CA ALA A 23 7.42 12.11 -6.05
C ALA A 23 8.03 10.87 -6.72
N VAL A 24 7.82 9.68 -6.15
CA VAL A 24 8.60 8.49 -6.54
C VAL A 24 8.35 8.07 -7.99
N ALA A 25 7.08 7.84 -8.37
CA ALA A 25 6.76 7.37 -9.71
C ALA A 25 7.18 8.38 -10.80
N PRO A 26 6.85 9.69 -10.70
CA PRO A 26 7.32 10.67 -11.67
C PRO A 26 8.84 10.76 -11.76
N THR A 27 9.55 10.71 -10.64
CA THR A 27 11.03 10.72 -10.64
C THR A 27 11.58 9.49 -11.35
N VAL A 28 11.07 8.29 -11.06
CA VAL A 28 11.50 7.04 -11.70
C VAL A 28 11.34 7.10 -13.22
N PHE A 29 10.17 7.51 -13.70
CA PHE A 29 9.91 7.63 -15.14
C PHE A 29 10.68 8.79 -15.80
N LYS A 30 11.11 9.80 -15.04
CA LYS A 30 11.93 10.91 -15.53
C LYS A 30 13.41 10.55 -15.67
N VAL A 31 13.96 9.78 -14.72
CA VAL A 31 15.41 9.53 -14.64
C VAL A 31 15.85 8.24 -15.32
N LEU A 32 14.96 7.25 -15.44
CA LEU A 32 15.27 5.98 -16.08
C LEU A 32 14.68 5.89 -17.49
N PRO A 33 15.35 5.19 -18.43
CA PRO A 33 14.72 4.80 -19.68
C PRO A 33 13.45 3.98 -19.40
N GLN A 34 12.46 4.11 -20.28
CA GLN A 34 11.11 3.57 -20.08
C GLN A 34 11.07 2.08 -19.73
N GLU A 35 11.94 1.26 -20.34
CA GLU A 35 12.04 -0.17 -20.07
C GLU A 35 12.45 -0.45 -18.61
N TRP A 36 13.48 0.25 -18.12
CA TRP A 36 13.98 0.10 -16.76
C TRP A 36 13.03 0.70 -15.72
N ALA A 37 12.39 1.83 -16.02
CA ALA A 37 11.37 2.44 -15.17
C ALA A 37 10.19 1.49 -14.95
N SER A 38 9.67 0.90 -16.03
CA SER A 38 8.55 -0.05 -15.97
C SER A 38 8.93 -1.30 -15.16
N LYS A 39 10.13 -1.84 -15.36
CA LYS A 39 10.65 -2.98 -14.60
C LYS A 39 10.80 -2.67 -13.11
N TYR A 40 11.30 -1.49 -12.76
CA TYR A 40 11.39 -1.05 -11.36
C TYR A 40 10.02 -1.01 -10.70
N VAL A 41 9.06 -0.33 -11.33
CA VAL A 41 7.71 -0.15 -10.78
C VAL A 41 7.00 -1.49 -10.58
N ARG A 42 7.10 -2.42 -11.54
CA ARG A 42 6.54 -3.77 -11.43
C ARG A 42 7.14 -4.57 -10.28
N ASN A 43 8.43 -4.41 -9.99
CA ASN A 43 9.09 -5.07 -8.85
C ASN A 43 8.86 -4.35 -7.51
N PHE A 44 8.51 -3.06 -7.54
CA PHE A 44 8.23 -2.26 -6.35
C PHE A 44 6.84 -2.56 -5.78
N PHE A 45 5.81 -2.60 -6.64
CA PHE A 45 4.41 -2.79 -6.22
C PHE A 45 4.11 -4.04 -5.36
N PRO A 46 4.67 -5.24 -5.61
CA PRO A 46 4.38 -6.38 -4.75
C PRO A 46 4.86 -6.14 -3.30
N LYS A 47 6.05 -5.57 -3.11
CA LYS A 47 6.55 -5.23 -1.76
C LYS A 47 5.69 -4.13 -1.13
N TYR A 48 5.29 -3.15 -1.93
CA TYR A 48 4.45 -2.04 -1.54
C TYR A 48 3.08 -2.51 -1.01
N TYR A 49 2.38 -3.37 -1.76
CA TYR A 49 1.10 -3.91 -1.35
C TYR A 49 1.21 -4.85 -0.15
N ALA A 50 2.26 -5.69 -0.07
CA ALA A 50 2.50 -6.52 1.10
C ALA A 50 2.66 -5.68 2.37
N PHE A 51 3.44 -4.59 2.30
CA PHE A 51 3.64 -3.67 3.42
C PHE A 51 2.34 -2.98 3.83
N LEU A 52 1.61 -2.39 2.88
CA LEU A 52 0.33 -1.72 3.17
C LEU A 52 -0.73 -2.69 3.69
N GLY A 53 -0.78 -3.92 3.18
CA GLY A 53 -1.65 -4.97 3.71
C GLY A 53 -1.33 -5.34 5.15
N ALA A 54 -0.04 -5.52 5.48
CA ALA A 54 0.41 -5.79 6.84
C ALA A 54 0.08 -4.63 7.80
N VAL A 55 0.36 -3.39 7.41
CA VAL A 55 0.02 -2.20 8.21
C VAL A 55 -1.49 -2.08 8.39
N SER A 56 -2.29 -2.41 7.36
CA SER A 56 -3.76 -2.42 7.45
C SER A 56 -4.27 -3.45 8.46
N ILE A 57 -3.67 -4.64 8.52
CA ILE A 57 -3.98 -5.65 9.55
C ILE A 57 -3.68 -5.08 10.93
N ILE A 58 -2.48 -4.52 11.14
CA ILE A 58 -2.09 -3.95 12.43
C ILE A 58 -3.07 -2.82 12.82
N ALA A 59 -3.40 -1.93 11.89
CA ALA A 59 -4.35 -0.84 12.09
C ALA A 59 -5.75 -1.35 12.46
N SER A 60 -6.20 -2.46 11.85
CA SER A 60 -7.46 -3.13 12.18
C SER A 60 -7.43 -3.68 13.60
N LEU A 61 -6.37 -4.40 13.99
CA LEU A 61 -6.24 -4.99 15.33
C LEU A 61 -6.18 -3.95 16.45
N VAL A 62 -5.66 -2.76 16.15
CA VAL A 62 -5.57 -1.66 17.12
C VAL A 62 -6.73 -0.67 17.05
N ALA A 63 -7.70 -0.87 16.15
CA ALA A 63 -8.89 -0.04 16.04
C ALA A 63 -9.80 -0.25 17.26
N THR A 64 -10.43 0.84 17.71
CA THR A 64 -11.31 0.82 18.90
C THR A 64 -12.77 0.58 18.56
N ASP A 65 -13.20 0.91 17.34
CA ASP A 65 -14.56 0.71 16.87
C ASP A 65 -14.64 -0.42 15.84
N THR A 66 -15.73 -1.20 15.93
CA THR A 66 -15.97 -2.39 15.10
C THR A 66 -16.02 -2.05 13.60
N LEU A 67 -16.53 -0.87 13.25
CA LEU A 67 -16.64 -0.42 11.87
C LEU A 67 -15.25 -0.23 11.26
N SER A 68 -14.39 0.57 11.90
CA SER A 68 -13.02 0.82 11.43
C SER A 68 -12.20 -0.47 11.40
N MET A 69 -12.34 -1.34 12.41
CA MET A 69 -11.72 -2.66 12.40
C MET A 69 -12.10 -3.44 11.14
N GLY A 70 -13.39 -3.53 10.82
CA GLY A 70 -13.90 -4.23 9.64
C GLY A 70 -13.45 -3.60 8.32
N LEU A 71 -13.49 -2.27 8.22
CA LEU A 71 -13.03 -1.54 7.03
C LEU A 71 -11.54 -1.75 6.78
N LEU A 72 -10.70 -1.68 7.82
CA LEU A 72 -9.25 -1.88 7.71
C LEU A 72 -8.89 -3.32 7.37
N ALA A 73 -9.64 -4.30 7.90
CA ALA A 73 -9.51 -5.70 7.49
C ALA A 73 -9.90 -5.88 6.01
N GLY A 74 -10.96 -5.21 5.56
CA GLY A 74 -11.33 -5.15 4.15
C GLY A 74 -10.25 -4.53 3.26
N CYS A 75 -9.66 -3.41 3.68
CA CYS A 75 -8.52 -2.80 2.98
C CYS A 75 -7.31 -3.73 2.92
N ALA A 76 -6.98 -4.42 4.01
CA ALA A 76 -5.92 -5.42 4.01
C ALA A 76 -6.18 -6.52 2.97
N ALA A 77 -7.40 -7.06 2.91
CA ALA A 77 -7.79 -8.05 1.92
C ALA A 77 -7.62 -7.51 0.49
N LEU A 78 -8.02 -6.27 0.22
CA LEU A 78 -7.82 -5.63 -1.08
C LEU A 78 -6.34 -5.51 -1.44
N PHE A 79 -5.46 -5.13 -0.51
CA PHE A 79 -4.02 -5.10 -0.76
C PHE A 79 -3.45 -6.48 -1.06
N PHE A 80 -3.89 -7.52 -0.35
CA PHE A 80 -3.45 -8.88 -0.65
C PHE A 80 -4.00 -9.41 -1.98
N ILE A 81 -5.21 -9.01 -2.38
CA ILE A 81 -5.73 -9.27 -3.73
C ILE A 81 -4.86 -8.55 -4.77
N SER A 82 -4.50 -7.29 -4.55
CA SER A 82 -3.59 -6.56 -5.43
C SER A 82 -2.20 -7.22 -5.51
N LEU A 83 -1.72 -7.78 -4.40
CA LEU A 83 -0.45 -8.49 -4.33
C LEU A 83 -0.48 -9.81 -5.09
N TRP A 84 -1.46 -10.67 -4.82
CA TRP A 84 -1.46 -12.05 -5.32
C TRP A 84 -2.18 -12.25 -6.65
N VAL A 85 -3.10 -11.35 -7.00
CA VAL A 85 -3.89 -11.45 -8.25
C VAL A 85 -3.43 -10.39 -9.25
N LEU A 86 -3.48 -9.12 -8.86
CA LEU A 86 -3.25 -8.01 -9.80
C LEU A 86 -1.77 -7.93 -10.24
N THR A 87 -0.84 -8.00 -9.30
CA THR A 87 0.59 -7.85 -9.60
C THR A 87 1.12 -8.95 -10.54
N PRO A 88 0.81 -10.25 -10.34
CA PRO A 88 1.20 -11.28 -11.29
C PRO A 88 0.52 -11.13 -12.65
N ALA A 89 -0.73 -10.68 -12.70
CA ALA A 89 -1.44 -10.45 -13.96
C ALA A 89 -0.82 -9.32 -14.79
N ILE A 90 -0.36 -8.24 -14.16
CA ILE A 90 0.30 -7.09 -14.82
C ILE A 90 1.73 -7.41 -15.26
N ASN A 91 2.41 -8.31 -14.54
CA ASN A 91 3.81 -8.66 -14.81
C ASN A 91 3.99 -9.86 -15.75
N ARG A 92 2.89 -10.45 -16.24
CA ARG A 92 2.90 -11.34 -17.41
C ARG A 92 3.04 -10.52 -18.69
#